data_AF-A0A7X9CE21-F1
#
_entry.id   AF-A0A7X9CE21-F1
#
_cell.length_a   1.000
_cell.length_b   1.000
_cell.length_c   1.000
_cell.angle_alpha   90.00
_cell.angle_beta   90.00
_cell.angle_gamma   90.00
#
_symmetry.space_group_name_H-M   'P 1'
#
loop_
_entity.id
_entity.type
_entity.pdbx_description
1 polymer ?
#
loop_
_entity_poly.entity_id
_entity_poly.type
_entity_poly.pdbx_seq_one_letter_code
_entity_poly.pdbx_strand_id
1 'polypeptide(L)'
;MDLIVFLVSLIISYIACPMILDMLENSKATKLNYRNESIPIAMGLLFVFVQFINLGLVLFVRKNFAPYIILYLFSITLMGIIGLLDDFIGDESVKGFKGHIKSFFKGKLTTGAMKAGTGFLISLFVSIIISRDLTEIIINTFLISLFTNSINLFDLRPGRAIKVFILFSVIMLFTKEINEYNFILFSFYGILFIYLPIDLKALAMMGDIGSNVLGMTLGMYCVLTHNIIIKSIYLFVLFLIHIMAEKISFSKVIENNKILNFLDQLGR
;
A
#
# COMPACT_ATOMS: atom_id res chain seq x y z
N MET A 1 -14.85 17.53 5.72
CA MET A 1 -14.39 16.99 4.42
C MET A 1 -14.15 15.49 4.56
N ASP A 2 -13.32 15.09 5.51
CA ASP A 2 -12.98 13.70 5.84
C ASP A 2 -14.17 12.73 5.84
N LEU A 3 -15.25 13.06 6.57
CA LEU A 3 -16.47 12.23 6.60
C LEU A 3 -17.15 12.12 5.23
N ILE A 4 -17.20 13.21 4.45
CA ILE A 4 -17.81 13.21 3.11
C ILE A 4 -16.99 12.30 2.19
N VAL A 5 -15.67 12.45 2.21
CA VAL A 5 -14.75 11.64 1.41
C VAL A 5 -14.84 10.17 1.81
N PHE A 6 -14.93 9.85 3.11
CA PHE A 6 -15.20 8.50 3.58
C PHE A 6 -16.50 7.93 3.02
N LEU A 7 -17.61 8.67 3.13
CA LEU A 7 -18.93 8.22 2.66
C LEU A 7 -18.98 8.03 1.15
N VAL A 8 -18.35 8.94 0.39
CA VAL A 8 -18.26 8.83 -1.08
C VAL A 8 -17.45 7.60 -1.47
N SER A 9 -16.28 7.37 -0.84
CA SER A 9 -15.51 6.15 -1.06
C SER A 9 -16.30 4.90 -0.72
N LEU A 10 -17.03 4.89 0.40
CA LEU A 10 -17.85 3.76 0.82
C LEU A 10 -18.93 3.44 -0.22
N ILE A 11 -19.64 4.45 -0.73
CA ILE A 11 -20.68 4.27 -1.75
C ILE A 11 -20.07 3.78 -3.07
N ILE A 12 -18.99 4.40 -3.55
CA ILE A 12 -18.33 3.99 -4.79
C ILE A 12 -17.81 2.56 -4.65
N SER A 13 -17.17 2.21 -3.53
CA SER A 13 -16.67 0.86 -3.29
C SER A 13 -17.77 -0.17 -3.14
N TYR A 14 -18.91 0.17 -2.53
CA TYR A 14 -20.07 -0.73 -2.44
C TYR A 14 -20.57 -1.14 -3.83
N ILE A 15 -20.51 -0.23 -4.81
CA ILE A 15 -20.90 -0.48 -6.20
C ILE A 15 -19.77 -1.18 -6.98
N ALA A 16 -18.56 -0.64 -6.92
CA ALA A 16 -17.44 -1.05 -7.76
C ALA A 16 -16.83 -2.39 -7.33
N CYS A 17 -16.85 -2.73 -6.04
CA CYS A 17 -16.26 -3.96 -5.52
C CYS A 17 -16.84 -5.23 -6.15
N PRO A 18 -18.18 -5.46 -6.18
CA PRO A 18 -18.74 -6.63 -6.84
C PRO A 18 -18.49 -6.63 -8.36
N MET A 19 -18.49 -5.46 -9.01
CA MET A 19 -18.24 -5.35 -10.46
C MET A 19 -16.81 -5.77 -10.83
N ILE A 20 -15.81 -5.30 -10.06
CA ILE A 20 -14.40 -5.66 -10.28
C ILE A 20 -14.17 -7.13 -9.93
N LEU A 21 -14.77 -7.63 -8.85
CA LEU A 21 -14.66 -9.03 -8.48
C LEU A 21 -15.19 -9.95 -9.59
N ASP A 22 -16.41 -9.69 -10.08
CA ASP A 22 -17.02 -10.44 -11.19
C ASP A 22 -16.19 -10.36 -12.47
N MET A 23 -15.63 -9.17 -12.80
CA MET A 23 -14.73 -9.01 -13.94
C MET A 23 -13.47 -9.89 -13.81
N LEU A 24 -12.87 -9.95 -12.63
CA LEU A 24 -11.66 -10.76 -12.38
C LEU A 24 -11.97 -12.27 -12.41
N GLU A 25 -13.11 -12.68 -11.84
CA GLU A 25 -13.59 -14.06 -11.90
C GLU A 25 -13.86 -14.50 -13.34
N ASN A 26 -14.61 -13.70 -14.11
CA ASN A 26 -14.97 -14.00 -15.49
C ASN A 26 -13.75 -14.03 -16.44
N SER A 27 -12.74 -13.21 -16.15
CA SER A 27 -11.48 -13.21 -16.90
C SER A 27 -10.48 -14.28 -16.44
N LYS A 28 -10.80 -15.06 -15.41
CA LYS A 28 -9.89 -16.04 -14.77
C LYS A 28 -8.59 -15.41 -14.29
N ALA A 29 -8.64 -14.13 -13.90
CA ALA A 29 -7.55 -13.43 -13.26
C ALA A 29 -7.43 -13.90 -11.80
N THR A 30 -6.88 -15.10 -11.61
CA THR A 30 -6.78 -15.77 -10.32
C THR A 30 -5.36 -16.18 -9.97
N LYS A 31 -5.05 -16.27 -8.69
CA LYS A 31 -3.76 -16.76 -8.17
C LYS A 31 -4.00 -17.67 -6.95
N LEU A 32 -3.05 -18.56 -6.67
CA LEU A 32 -3.13 -19.44 -5.51
C LEU A 32 -2.97 -18.63 -4.22
N ASN A 33 -3.90 -18.79 -3.29
CA ASN A 33 -3.80 -18.23 -1.95
C ASN A 33 -2.91 -19.09 -1.03
N TYR A 34 -2.78 -18.68 0.23
CA TYR A 34 -1.99 -19.42 1.24
C TYR A 34 -2.50 -20.85 1.56
N ARG A 35 -3.73 -21.20 1.16
CA ARG A 35 -4.34 -22.53 1.25
C ARG A 35 -4.23 -23.31 -0.06
N ASN A 36 -3.53 -22.78 -1.07
CA ASN A 36 -3.47 -23.30 -2.44
C ASN A 36 -4.83 -23.34 -3.16
N GLU A 37 -5.74 -22.44 -2.79
CA GLU A 37 -7.02 -22.25 -3.48
C GLU A 37 -6.86 -21.14 -4.52
N SER A 38 -7.35 -21.37 -5.73
CA SER A 38 -7.33 -20.36 -6.80
C SER A 38 -8.44 -19.35 -6.58
N ILE A 39 -8.08 -18.11 -6.24
CA ILE A 39 -9.03 -17.01 -5.99
C ILE A 39 -8.65 -15.77 -6.81
N PRO A 40 -9.60 -14.85 -7.09
CA PRO A 40 -9.33 -13.61 -7.80
C PRO A 40 -8.15 -12.83 -7.21
N ILE A 41 -7.27 -12.33 -8.08
CA ILE A 41 -6.11 -11.48 -7.74
C ILE A 41 -6.29 -10.08 -8.32
N ALA A 42 -5.52 -9.11 -7.84
CA ALA A 42 -5.53 -7.72 -8.29
C ALA A 42 -6.76 -6.90 -7.89
N MET A 43 -7.46 -7.27 -6.81
CA MET A 43 -8.55 -6.44 -6.26
C MET A 43 -8.10 -5.05 -5.81
N GLY A 44 -6.79 -4.80 -5.65
CA GLY A 44 -6.26 -3.45 -5.42
C GLY A 44 -6.52 -2.46 -6.56
N LEU A 45 -6.98 -2.92 -7.74
CA LEU A 45 -7.56 -2.04 -8.78
C LEU A 45 -8.69 -1.18 -8.22
N LEU A 46 -9.53 -1.75 -7.34
CA LEU A 46 -10.59 -1.02 -6.63
C LEU A 46 -10.01 0.21 -5.90
N PHE A 47 -8.84 0.05 -5.29
CA PHE A 47 -8.23 1.09 -4.47
C PHE A 47 -7.81 2.26 -5.35
N VAL A 48 -7.15 1.97 -6.47
CA VAL A 48 -6.71 3.00 -7.44
C VAL A 48 -7.91 3.73 -8.02
N PHE A 49 -8.93 3.02 -8.51
CA PHE A 49 -10.10 3.64 -9.13
C PHE A 49 -10.90 4.51 -8.16
N VAL A 50 -11.18 4.01 -6.95
CA VAL A 50 -11.95 4.78 -5.97
C VAL A 50 -11.16 6.02 -5.51
N GLN A 51 -9.84 5.89 -5.29
CA GLN A 51 -9.00 7.05 -4.96
C GLN A 51 -9.00 8.09 -6.08
N PHE A 52 -8.87 7.66 -7.34
CA PHE A 52 -8.86 8.56 -8.48
C PHE A 52 -10.19 9.32 -8.62
N ILE A 53 -11.32 8.62 -8.52
CA ILE A 53 -12.64 9.25 -8.60
C ILE A 53 -12.86 10.21 -7.42
N ASN A 54 -12.67 9.72 -6.19
CA ASN A 54 -13.03 10.48 -5.00
C ASN A 54 -12.11 11.70 -4.80
N LEU A 55 -10.79 11.53 -4.95
CA LEU A 55 -9.89 12.67 -4.87
C LEU A 55 -9.99 13.61 -6.09
N GLY A 56 -10.43 13.10 -7.25
CA GLY A 56 -10.86 13.93 -8.37
C GLY A 56 -12.04 14.86 -8.01
N LEU A 57 -13.01 14.37 -7.23
CA LEU A 57 -14.09 15.21 -6.70
C LEU A 57 -13.56 16.22 -5.66
N VAL A 58 -12.59 15.82 -4.82
CA VAL A 58 -11.93 16.76 -3.90
C VAL A 58 -11.24 17.90 -4.66
N LEU A 59 -10.52 17.60 -5.75
CA LEU A 59 -9.86 18.59 -6.62
C LEU A 59 -10.85 19.61 -7.17
N PHE A 60 -12.03 19.16 -7.59
CA PHE A 60 -13.07 20.04 -8.13
C PHE A 60 -13.53 21.09 -7.11
N VAL A 61 -13.65 20.70 -5.84
CA VAL A 61 -14.11 21.57 -4.75
C VAL A 61 -12.96 22.36 -4.11
N ARG A 62 -11.75 21.80 -4.06
CA ARG A 62 -10.60 22.32 -3.30
C ARG A 62 -9.34 22.40 -4.17
N LYS A 63 -9.38 23.30 -5.16
CA LYS A 63 -8.30 23.50 -6.14
C LYS A 63 -6.93 23.79 -5.51
N ASN A 64 -6.87 24.36 -4.31
CA ASN A 64 -5.61 24.68 -3.63
C ASN A 64 -4.76 23.44 -3.30
N PHE A 65 -5.39 22.26 -3.15
CA PHE A 65 -4.68 21.00 -2.92
C PHE A 65 -4.22 20.31 -4.20
N ALA A 66 -4.43 20.94 -5.37
CA ALA A 66 -4.22 20.28 -6.66
C ALA A 66 -2.83 19.69 -6.85
N PRO A 67 -1.71 20.40 -6.57
CA PRO A 67 -0.39 19.84 -6.76
C PRO A 67 -0.17 18.55 -5.95
N TYR A 68 -0.60 18.53 -4.69
CA TYR A 68 -0.40 17.39 -3.79
C TYR A 68 -1.31 16.21 -4.13
N ILE A 69 -2.58 16.46 -4.47
CA ILE A 69 -3.48 15.38 -4.89
C ILE A 69 -3.03 14.79 -6.23
N ILE A 70 -2.62 15.62 -7.20
CA ILE A 70 -2.11 15.14 -8.49
C ILE A 70 -0.86 14.30 -8.28
N LEU A 71 0.08 14.76 -7.44
CA LEU A 71 1.29 14.02 -7.13
C LEU A 71 0.99 12.69 -6.45
N TYR A 72 0.08 12.68 -5.47
CA TYR A 72 -0.38 11.46 -4.81
C TYR A 72 -1.05 10.48 -5.79
N LEU A 73 -2.00 10.95 -6.61
CA LEU A 73 -2.69 10.13 -7.61
C LEU A 73 -1.71 9.58 -8.65
N PHE A 74 -0.74 10.38 -9.08
CA PHE A 74 0.35 9.95 -9.95
C PHE A 74 1.15 8.80 -9.28
N SER A 75 1.57 8.97 -8.03
CA SER A 75 2.35 7.98 -7.31
C SER A 75 1.61 6.65 -7.14
N ILE A 76 0.35 6.67 -6.68
CA ILE A 76 -0.42 5.43 -6.50
C ILE A 76 -0.78 4.77 -7.83
N THR A 77 -1.01 5.55 -8.89
CA THR A 77 -1.33 4.99 -10.21
C THR A 77 -0.11 4.29 -10.79
N LEU A 78 1.05 4.96 -10.79
CA LEU A 78 2.27 4.38 -11.33
C LEU A 78 2.72 3.16 -10.52
N MET A 79 2.69 3.25 -9.19
CA MET A 79 3.01 2.11 -8.33
C MET A 79 1.99 0.98 -8.48
N GLY A 80 0.70 1.32 -8.66
CA GLY A 80 -0.36 0.36 -8.91
C GLY A 80 -0.18 -0.38 -10.22
N ILE A 81 0.24 0.28 -11.30
CA ILE A 81 0.59 -0.36 -12.58
C ILE A 81 1.73 -1.35 -12.37
N ILE A 82 2.78 -0.97 -11.65
CA ILE A 82 3.90 -1.87 -11.37
C ILE A 82 3.47 -3.07 -10.52
N GLY A 83 2.62 -2.85 -9.52
CA GLY A 83 2.04 -3.94 -8.73
C GLY A 83 1.18 -4.88 -9.56
N LEU A 84 0.37 -4.34 -10.48
CA LEU A 84 -0.43 -5.12 -11.41
C LEU A 84 0.43 -5.99 -12.35
N LEU A 85 1.55 -5.43 -12.82
CA LEU A 85 2.52 -6.18 -13.62
C LEU A 85 3.14 -7.32 -12.81
N ASP A 86 3.46 -7.11 -11.53
CA ASP A 86 3.99 -8.19 -10.67
C ASP A 86 2.93 -9.26 -10.38
N ASP A 87 1.67 -8.87 -10.17
CA ASP A 87 0.56 -9.80 -9.95
C ASP A 87 0.38 -10.78 -11.11
N PHE A 88 0.50 -10.31 -12.37
CA PHE A 88 0.26 -11.12 -13.57
C PHE A 88 1.52 -11.71 -14.24
N ILE A 89 2.66 -11.03 -14.16
CA ILE A 89 3.89 -11.39 -14.89
C ILE A 89 4.99 -11.86 -13.92
N GLY A 90 4.79 -11.71 -12.60
CA GLY A 90 5.80 -12.01 -11.59
C GLY A 90 6.25 -13.48 -11.59
N ASP A 91 7.57 -13.66 -11.65
CA ASP A 91 8.20 -14.99 -11.57
C ASP A 91 8.45 -15.36 -10.09
N GLU A 92 7.72 -16.34 -9.59
CA GLU A 92 7.82 -16.80 -8.20
C GLU A 92 9.11 -17.59 -7.89
N SER A 93 9.92 -17.93 -8.90
CA SER A 93 11.15 -18.72 -8.74
C SER A 93 12.30 -17.93 -8.12
N VAL A 94 12.27 -16.59 -8.20
CA VAL A 94 13.30 -15.71 -7.62
C VAL A 94 12.72 -14.95 -6.43
N LYS A 95 13.19 -15.28 -5.22
CA LYS A 95 12.75 -14.63 -3.98
C LYS A 95 13.91 -13.91 -3.28
N GLY A 96 13.57 -12.80 -2.63
CA GLY A 96 14.46 -12.04 -1.74
C GLY A 96 15.45 -11.12 -2.45
N PHE A 97 15.89 -10.08 -1.74
CA PHE A 97 16.73 -8.99 -2.27
C PHE A 97 18.02 -9.49 -2.94
N LYS A 98 18.72 -10.44 -2.30
CA LYS A 98 19.94 -11.07 -2.86
C LYS A 98 19.67 -11.83 -4.15
N GLY A 99 18.51 -12.47 -4.28
CA GLY A 99 18.10 -13.22 -5.47
C GLY A 99 17.89 -12.30 -6.67
N HIS A 100 17.14 -11.21 -6.46
CA HIS A 100 16.88 -10.19 -7.48
C HIS A 100 18.18 -9.48 -7.93
N ILE A 101 19.05 -9.11 -7.00
CA ILE A 101 20.36 -8.51 -7.33
C ILE A 101 21.23 -9.48 -8.14
N LYS A 102 21.32 -10.75 -7.71
CA LYS A 102 22.08 -11.78 -8.44
C LYS A 102 21.51 -12.03 -9.84
N SER A 103 20.19 -11.97 -10.01
CA SER A 103 19.53 -12.08 -11.31
C SER A 103 19.85 -10.87 -12.19
N PHE A 104 19.80 -9.66 -11.63
CA PHE A 104 20.12 -8.42 -12.33
C PHE A 104 21.57 -8.42 -12.85
N PHE A 105 22.54 -8.79 -12.03
CA PHE A 105 23.94 -8.94 -12.47
C PHE A 105 24.16 -10.05 -13.52
N LYS A 106 23.19 -10.95 -13.70
CA LYS A 106 23.16 -11.94 -14.79
C LYS A 106 22.39 -11.48 -16.03
N GLY A 107 22.02 -10.19 -16.11
CA GLY A 107 21.24 -9.63 -17.21
C GLY A 107 19.76 -9.98 -17.20
N LYS A 108 19.24 -10.58 -16.12
CA LYS A 108 17.83 -10.95 -15.98
C LYS A 108 17.11 -9.98 -15.04
N LEU A 109 16.39 -9.02 -15.62
CA LEU A 109 15.51 -8.14 -14.86
C LEU A 109 14.32 -8.95 -14.32
N THR A 110 14.12 -8.89 -13.00
CA THR A 110 12.97 -9.53 -12.34
C THR A 110 11.91 -8.47 -12.05
N THR A 111 10.65 -8.88 -11.99
CA THR A 111 9.54 -7.98 -11.62
C THR A 111 9.74 -7.41 -10.22
N GLY A 112 10.26 -8.19 -9.27
CA GLY A 112 10.66 -7.71 -7.94
C GLY A 112 11.75 -6.62 -7.94
N ALA A 113 12.75 -6.72 -8.82
CA ALA A 113 13.76 -5.66 -8.99
C ALA A 113 13.15 -4.39 -9.62
N MET A 114 12.29 -4.57 -10.63
CA MET A 114 11.58 -3.47 -11.26
C MET A 114 10.66 -2.77 -10.25
N LYS A 115 9.94 -3.52 -9.43
CA LYS A 115 9.09 -3.02 -8.34
C LYS A 115 9.86 -2.19 -7.32
N ALA A 116 10.96 -2.72 -6.79
CA ALA A 116 11.77 -2.00 -5.82
C ALA A 116 12.40 -0.73 -6.43
N GLY A 117 12.95 -0.84 -7.64
CA GLY A 117 13.58 0.27 -8.34
C GLY A 117 12.60 1.38 -8.70
N THR A 118 11.45 1.03 -9.30
CA THR A 118 10.41 2.01 -9.67
C THR A 118 9.78 2.63 -8.43
N GLY A 119 9.45 1.87 -7.39
CA GLY A 119 8.95 2.40 -6.13
C GLY A 119 9.91 3.41 -5.50
N PHE A 120 11.22 3.14 -5.54
CA PHE A 120 12.25 4.08 -5.09
C PHE A 120 12.32 5.34 -5.98
N LEU A 121 12.29 5.18 -7.31
CA LEU A 121 12.33 6.32 -8.24
C LEU A 121 11.09 7.22 -8.11
N ILE A 122 9.90 6.64 -7.93
CA ILE A 122 8.66 7.39 -7.65
C ILE A 122 8.83 8.17 -6.33
N SER A 123 9.32 7.50 -5.29
CA SER A 123 9.55 8.12 -3.98
C SER A 123 10.55 9.27 -4.06
N LEU A 124 11.62 9.10 -4.83
CA LEU A 124 12.64 10.13 -5.05
C LEU A 124 12.07 11.32 -5.83
N PHE A 125 11.34 11.06 -6.91
CA PHE A 125 10.70 12.09 -7.73
C PHE A 125 9.74 12.95 -6.91
N VAL A 126 8.85 12.31 -6.14
CA VAL A 126 7.95 13.00 -5.20
C VAL A 126 8.76 13.83 -4.21
N SER A 127 9.78 13.22 -3.59
CA SER A 127 10.56 13.86 -2.53
C SER A 127 11.29 15.10 -3.02
N ILE A 128 11.83 15.09 -4.25
CA ILE A 128 12.46 16.27 -4.88
C ILE A 128 11.46 17.42 -5.02
N ILE A 129 10.19 17.14 -5.32
CA ILE A 129 9.16 18.15 -5.53
C ILE A 129 8.71 18.78 -4.20
N ILE A 130 8.56 17.99 -3.14
CA ILE A 130 7.91 18.42 -1.89
C ILE A 130 8.86 18.86 -0.78
N SER A 131 10.16 18.56 -0.90
CA SER A 131 11.16 18.78 0.15
C SER A 131 11.89 20.09 -0.02
N ARG A 132 12.35 20.68 1.07
CA ARG A 132 13.07 21.98 1.07
C ARG A 132 14.57 21.84 0.89
N ASP A 133 15.14 20.74 1.35
CA ASP A 133 16.58 20.49 1.36
C ASP A 133 16.91 19.01 1.10
N LEU A 134 18.20 18.71 0.92
CA LEU A 134 18.68 17.37 0.61
C LEU A 134 18.37 16.36 1.73
N THR A 135 18.36 16.79 2.99
CA THR A 135 18.08 15.92 4.13
C THR A 135 16.61 15.48 4.10
N GLU A 136 15.68 16.40 3.86
CA GLU A 136 14.27 16.08 3.66
C GLU A 136 14.05 15.19 2.43
N ILE A 137 14.77 15.43 1.31
CA ILE A 137 14.67 14.57 0.12
C ILE A 137 15.03 13.12 0.46
N ILE A 138 16.16 12.91 1.14
CA ILE A 138 16.64 11.58 1.51
C ILE A 138 15.63 10.90 2.44
N ILE A 139 15.20 11.59 3.50
CA ILE A 139 14.27 11.03 4.48
C ILE A 139 12.93 10.69 3.83
N ASN A 140 12.34 11.61 3.06
CA ASN A 140 11.06 11.37 2.39
C ASN A 140 11.17 10.21 1.38
N THR A 141 12.28 10.10 0.66
CA THR A 141 12.49 9.03 -0.33
C THR A 141 12.48 7.65 0.32
N PHE A 142 13.27 7.48 1.39
CA PHE A 142 13.30 6.21 2.12
C PHE A 142 11.99 5.96 2.85
N LEU A 143 11.36 6.98 3.42
CA LEU A 143 10.09 6.83 4.13
C LEU A 143 8.99 6.28 3.21
N ILE A 144 8.81 6.88 2.03
CA ILE A 144 7.77 6.46 1.07
C ILE A 144 8.06 5.04 0.54
N SER A 145 9.30 4.78 0.13
CA SER A 145 9.69 3.48 -0.43
C SER A 145 9.61 2.37 0.60
N LEU A 146 10.03 2.61 1.84
CA LEU A 146 9.98 1.61 2.91
C LEU A 146 8.55 1.38 3.44
N PHE A 147 7.66 2.39 3.46
CA PHE A 147 6.24 2.13 3.76
C PHE A 147 5.61 1.25 2.68
N THR A 148 5.87 1.57 1.40
CA THR A 148 5.42 0.78 0.25
C THR A 148 5.84 -0.68 0.39
N ASN A 149 7.13 -0.92 0.64
CA ASN A 149 7.64 -2.28 0.82
C ASN A 149 7.14 -2.94 2.13
N SER A 150 6.97 -2.19 3.21
CA SER A 150 6.51 -2.73 4.49
C SER A 150 5.13 -3.34 4.41
N ILE A 151 4.15 -2.64 3.81
CA ILE A 151 2.80 -3.19 3.66
C ILE A 151 2.83 -4.47 2.82
N ASN A 152 3.64 -4.49 1.76
CA ASN A 152 3.86 -5.69 0.96
C ASN A 152 4.46 -6.87 1.76
N LEU A 153 5.40 -6.62 2.69
CA LEU A 153 5.96 -7.67 3.55
C LEU A 153 4.91 -8.34 4.45
N PHE A 154 3.83 -7.63 4.79
CA PHE A 154 2.74 -8.15 5.60
C PHE A 154 1.62 -8.79 4.76
N ASP A 155 1.66 -8.71 3.44
CA ASP A 155 0.65 -9.29 2.54
C ASP A 155 0.89 -10.78 2.26
N LEU A 156 0.92 -11.56 3.35
CA LEU A 156 1.15 -13.02 3.29
C LEU A 156 -0.07 -13.83 3.73
N ARG A 157 -1.04 -13.17 4.40
CA ARG A 157 -2.25 -13.78 4.90
C ARG A 157 -3.42 -12.81 4.82
N PRO A 158 -4.64 -13.31 4.63
CA PRO A 158 -5.79 -12.45 4.37
C PRO A 158 -6.04 -11.43 5.50
N GLY A 159 -6.24 -10.17 5.16
CA GLY A 159 -6.49 -9.06 6.07
C GLY A 159 -5.26 -8.54 6.84
N ARG A 160 -4.09 -9.18 6.74
CA ARG A 160 -2.92 -8.76 7.54
C ARG A 160 -2.39 -7.40 7.10
N ALA A 161 -2.14 -7.23 5.81
CA ALA A 161 -1.66 -5.96 5.27
C ALA A 161 -2.64 -4.81 5.53
N ILE A 162 -3.95 -5.05 5.42
CA ILE A 162 -4.99 -4.06 5.73
C ILE A 162 -4.95 -3.68 7.22
N LYS A 163 -4.84 -4.65 8.13
CA LYS A 163 -4.73 -4.37 9.58
C LYS A 163 -3.48 -3.53 9.89
N VAL A 164 -2.35 -3.85 9.27
CA VAL A 164 -1.11 -3.07 9.43
C VAL A 164 -1.27 -1.66 8.86
N PHE A 165 -1.92 -1.51 7.70
CA PHE A 165 -2.26 -0.20 7.15
C PHE A 165 -3.13 0.62 8.12
N ILE A 166 -4.20 0.02 8.66
CA ILE A 166 -5.09 0.67 9.64
C ILE A 166 -4.31 1.05 10.90
N LEU A 167 -3.43 0.18 11.41
CA LEU A 167 -2.61 0.47 12.58
C LEU A 167 -1.72 1.70 12.36
N PHE A 168 -0.93 1.72 11.29
CA PHE A 168 -0.05 2.85 10.99
C PHE A 168 -0.83 4.13 10.70
N SER A 169 -1.91 4.05 9.92
CA SER A 169 -2.73 5.22 9.59
C SER A 169 -3.42 5.81 10.82
N VAL A 170 -3.91 5.00 11.76
CA VAL A 170 -4.46 5.47 13.04
C VAL A 170 -3.39 6.15 13.89
N ILE A 171 -2.21 5.56 14.04
CA ILE A 171 -1.10 6.19 14.78
C ILE A 171 -0.73 7.54 14.13
N MET A 172 -0.61 7.59 12.80
CA MET A 172 -0.33 8.82 12.06
C MET A 172 -1.43 9.88 12.22
N LEU A 173 -2.71 9.48 12.37
CA LEU A 173 -3.79 10.43 12.63
C LEU A 173 -3.67 11.11 13.99
N PHE A 174 -3.02 10.46 14.97
CA PHE A 174 -2.72 11.03 16.29
C PHE A 174 -1.40 11.80 16.34
N THR A 175 -0.42 11.46 15.50
CA THR A 175 0.91 12.11 15.51
C THR A 175 1.08 13.22 14.47
N LYS A 176 0.11 13.40 13.56
CA LYS A 176 0.19 14.44 12.51
C LYS A 176 0.23 15.85 13.11
N GLU A 177 0.86 16.76 12.38
CA GLU A 177 0.86 18.19 12.69
C GLU A 177 -0.05 18.97 11.72
N ILE A 178 -0.28 18.44 10.52
CA ILE A 178 -1.15 19.04 9.51
C ILE A 178 -2.38 18.16 9.31
N ASN A 179 -3.56 18.73 9.58
CA ASN A 179 -4.85 18.02 9.47
C ASN A 179 -5.41 17.99 8.04
N GLU A 180 -4.91 18.86 7.16
CA GLU A 180 -5.54 19.17 5.88
C GLU A 180 -5.58 17.98 4.92
N TYR A 181 -4.70 16.98 5.08
CA TYR A 181 -4.59 15.81 4.19
C TYR A 181 -5.29 14.54 4.71
N ASN A 182 -5.99 14.61 5.85
CA ASN A 182 -6.70 13.47 6.45
C ASN A 182 -7.62 12.77 5.46
N PHE A 183 -8.26 13.53 4.57
CA PHE A 183 -9.18 13.01 3.57
C PHE A 183 -8.59 11.86 2.74
N ILE A 184 -7.26 11.79 2.54
CA ILE A 184 -6.59 10.68 1.85
C ILE A 184 -6.81 9.36 2.60
N LEU A 185 -6.58 9.35 3.91
CA LEU A 185 -6.78 8.16 4.76
C LEU A 185 -8.26 7.84 4.94
N PHE A 186 -9.11 8.85 5.12
CA PHE A 186 -10.55 8.65 5.23
C PHE A 186 -11.17 8.09 3.94
N SER A 187 -10.66 8.50 2.78
CA SER A 187 -10.99 7.87 1.49
C SER A 187 -10.67 6.37 1.51
N PHE A 188 -9.49 6.00 2.03
CA PHE A 188 -9.10 4.59 2.16
C PHE A 188 -9.94 3.81 3.16
N TYR A 189 -10.29 4.42 4.30
CA TYR A 189 -11.17 3.76 5.26
C TYR A 189 -12.54 3.44 4.64
N GLY A 190 -13.08 4.29 3.76
CA GLY A 190 -14.32 3.99 3.04
C GLY A 190 -14.18 2.78 2.10
N ILE A 191 -13.06 2.67 1.39
CA ILE A 191 -12.73 1.53 0.52
C ILE A 191 -12.60 0.24 1.34
N LEU A 192 -11.77 0.30 2.39
CA LEU A 192 -11.43 -0.84 3.22
C LEU A 192 -12.64 -1.31 4.05
N PHE A 193 -13.58 -0.43 4.38
CA PHE A 193 -14.83 -0.84 5.04
C PHE A 193 -15.60 -1.87 4.20
N ILE A 194 -15.59 -1.73 2.87
CA ILE A 194 -16.23 -2.67 1.94
C ILE A 194 -15.33 -3.86 1.63
N TYR A 195 -14.03 -3.63 1.41
CA TYR A 195 -13.12 -4.67 0.92
C TYR A 195 -12.61 -5.61 2.01
N LEU A 196 -12.40 -5.12 3.25
CA LEU A 196 -11.79 -5.90 4.33
C LEU A 196 -12.50 -7.24 4.62
N PRO A 197 -13.84 -7.35 4.64
CA PRO A 197 -14.52 -8.64 4.83
C PRO A 197 -14.25 -9.67 3.72
N ILE A 198 -14.05 -9.22 2.48
CA ILE A 198 -13.76 -10.09 1.33
C ILE A 198 -12.34 -10.65 1.46
N ASP A 199 -11.40 -9.75 1.79
CA ASP A 199 -10.01 -10.10 2.03
C ASP A 199 -9.89 -11.06 3.21
N LEU A 200 -10.50 -10.75 4.37
CA LEU A 200 -10.46 -11.60 5.56
C LEU A 200 -10.98 -13.03 5.32
N LYS A 201 -12.05 -13.16 4.53
CA LYS A 201 -12.64 -14.47 4.15
C LYS A 201 -11.86 -15.20 3.06
N ALA A 202 -10.75 -14.63 2.59
CA ALA A 202 -9.95 -15.16 1.49
C ALA A 202 -10.76 -15.39 0.21
N LEU A 203 -11.77 -14.53 -0.06
CA LEU A 203 -12.59 -14.62 -1.28
C LEU A 203 -11.89 -13.98 -2.48
N ALA A 204 -11.02 -13.01 -2.24
CA ALA A 204 -10.16 -12.39 -3.25
C ALA A 204 -8.89 -11.84 -2.58
N MET A 205 -7.88 -11.57 -3.41
CA MET A 205 -6.62 -10.98 -2.98
C MET A 205 -6.45 -9.60 -3.61
N MET A 206 -6.02 -8.63 -2.81
CA MET A 206 -5.72 -7.29 -3.32
C MET A 206 -4.47 -7.29 -4.19
N GLY A 207 -3.56 -8.24 -3.94
CA GLY A 207 -2.31 -8.41 -4.67
C GLY A 207 -1.29 -7.30 -4.41
N ASP A 208 -0.22 -7.38 -5.18
CA ASP A 208 0.87 -6.42 -5.20
C ASP A 208 0.38 -5.01 -5.58
N ILE A 209 -0.62 -4.90 -6.45
CA ILE A 209 -1.27 -3.60 -6.71
C ILE A 209 -1.83 -2.99 -5.41
N GLY A 210 -2.58 -3.77 -4.63
CA GLY A 210 -3.22 -3.29 -3.41
C GLY A 210 -2.22 -2.96 -2.31
N SER A 211 -1.30 -3.88 -2.02
CA SER A 211 -0.32 -3.73 -0.94
C SER A 211 0.59 -2.52 -1.17
N ASN A 212 1.07 -2.33 -2.41
CA ASN A 212 1.92 -1.20 -2.77
C ASN A 212 1.17 0.13 -2.73
N VAL A 213 -0.09 0.17 -3.20
CA VAL A 213 -0.92 1.37 -3.15
C VAL A 213 -1.18 1.80 -1.70
N LEU A 214 -1.49 0.85 -0.81
CA LEU A 214 -1.66 1.13 0.63
C LEU A 214 -0.38 1.68 1.27
N GLY A 215 0.78 1.07 0.99
CA GLY A 215 2.05 1.53 1.54
C GLY A 215 2.50 2.88 0.96
N MET A 216 2.36 3.10 -0.35
CA MET A 216 2.59 4.39 -0.99
C MET A 216 1.73 5.49 -0.35
N THR A 217 0.48 5.16 -0.01
CA THR A 217 -0.43 6.07 0.68
C THR A 217 0.06 6.46 2.07
N LEU A 218 0.51 5.51 2.89
CA LEU A 218 1.07 5.82 4.21
C LEU A 218 2.33 6.70 4.09
N GLY A 219 3.20 6.38 3.13
CA GLY A 219 4.39 7.16 2.83
C GLY A 219 4.06 8.60 2.48
N MET A 220 3.20 8.79 1.46
CA MET A 220 2.72 10.09 1.01
C MET A 220 2.03 10.87 2.12
N TYR A 221 1.15 10.22 2.89
CA TYR A 221 0.48 10.87 4.00
C TYR A 221 1.48 11.36 5.05
N CYS A 222 2.45 10.52 5.44
CA CYS A 222 3.43 10.87 6.46
C CYS A 222 4.31 12.05 6.02
N VAL A 223 4.82 12.05 4.76
CA VAL A 223 5.67 13.14 4.26
C VAL A 223 4.93 14.48 4.16
N LEU A 224 3.62 14.46 3.93
CA LEU A 224 2.78 15.66 3.83
C LEU A 224 2.34 16.24 5.18
N THR A 225 2.37 15.45 6.26
CA THR A 225 1.67 15.80 7.51
C THR A 225 2.54 15.93 8.75
N HIS A 226 3.78 15.45 8.72
CA HIS A 226 4.66 15.40 9.88
C HIS A 226 5.93 16.23 9.68
N ASN A 227 6.51 16.77 10.76
CA ASN A 227 7.87 17.33 10.74
C ASN A 227 8.96 16.26 10.58
N ILE A 228 10.20 16.73 10.40
CA ILE A 228 11.37 15.89 10.18
C ILE A 228 11.71 14.94 11.34
N ILE A 229 11.38 15.33 12.58
CA ILE A 229 11.65 14.54 13.78
C ILE A 229 10.75 13.30 13.76
N ILE A 230 9.44 13.49 13.56
CA ILE A 230 8.49 12.37 13.55
C ILE A 230 8.71 11.49 12.30
N LYS A 231 9.02 12.08 11.14
CA LYS A 231 9.43 11.32 9.95
C LYS A 231 10.64 10.43 10.24
N SER A 232 11.65 10.96 10.92
CA SER A 232 12.85 10.19 11.31
C SER A 232 12.51 9.02 12.24
N ILE A 233 11.55 9.18 13.16
CA ILE A 233 11.07 8.10 14.03
C ILE A 233 10.39 7.00 13.20
N TYR A 234 9.45 7.36 12.32
CA TYR A 234 8.81 6.38 11.43
C TYR A 234 9.84 5.66 10.56
N LEU A 235 10.78 6.41 9.99
CA LEU A 235 11.85 5.85 9.17
C LEU A 235 12.70 4.84 9.95
N PHE A 236 13.06 5.16 11.19
CA PHE A 236 13.79 4.24 12.07
C PHE A 236 12.99 2.96 12.36
N VAL A 237 11.69 3.06 12.66
CA VAL A 237 10.82 1.90 12.85
C VAL A 237 10.75 1.04 11.59
N LEU A 238 10.61 1.66 10.41
CA LEU A 238 10.59 0.95 9.14
C LEU A 238 11.91 0.23 8.86
N PHE A 239 13.05 0.86 9.15
CA PHE A 239 14.36 0.19 9.04
C PHE A 239 14.44 -1.04 9.94
N LEU A 240 13.98 -0.94 11.19
CA LEU A 240 13.94 -2.09 12.10
C LEU A 240 13.06 -3.22 11.55
N ILE A 241 11.87 -2.90 11.01
CA ILE A 241 10.99 -3.89 10.37
C ILE A 241 11.74 -4.60 9.24
N HIS A 242 12.46 -3.88 8.38
CA HIS A 242 13.19 -4.48 7.25
C HIS A 242 14.36 -5.36 7.72
N ILE A 243 15.14 -4.91 8.70
CA ILE A 243 16.23 -5.71 9.29
C ILE A 243 15.67 -7.00 9.92
N MET A 244 14.51 -6.92 10.58
CA MET A 244 13.83 -8.08 11.13
C MET A 244 13.35 -9.01 10.01
N ALA A 245 12.73 -8.48 8.96
CA ALA A 245 12.22 -9.26 7.83
C ALA A 245 13.28 -10.16 7.16
N GLU A 246 14.55 -9.74 7.16
CA GLU A 246 15.66 -10.55 6.64
C GLU A 246 16.05 -11.73 7.55
N LYS A 247 15.84 -11.59 8.87
CA LYS A 247 16.33 -12.55 9.87
C LYS A 247 15.24 -13.49 10.38
N ILE A 248 13.99 -13.04 10.42
CA ILE A 248 12.87 -13.77 11.03
C ILE A 248 11.66 -13.80 10.10
N SER A 249 10.87 -14.88 10.20
CA SER A 249 9.57 -14.96 9.56
C SER A 249 8.52 -14.27 10.44
N PHE A 250 7.95 -13.16 9.98
CA PHE A 250 6.88 -12.48 10.72
C PHE A 250 5.68 -13.38 11.01
N SER A 251 5.31 -14.27 10.08
CA SER A 251 4.24 -15.25 10.33
C SER A 251 4.56 -16.12 11.54
N LYS A 252 5.80 -16.61 11.67
CA LYS A 252 6.22 -17.45 12.79
C LYS A 252 6.26 -16.68 14.12
N VAL A 253 6.66 -15.40 14.09
CA VAL A 253 6.62 -14.51 15.26
C VAL A 253 5.19 -14.27 15.72
N ILE A 254 4.29 -13.98 14.79
CA ILE A 254 2.87 -13.74 15.05
C ILE A 254 2.23 -14.99 15.65
N GLU A 255 2.45 -16.17 15.07
CA GLU A 255 1.91 -17.45 15.56
C GLU A 255 2.37 -17.79 16.98
N ASN A 256 3.63 -17.48 17.31
CA ASN A 256 4.20 -17.78 18.62
C ASN A 256 3.79 -16.78 19.72
N ASN A 257 3.13 -15.67 19.38
CA ASN A 257 2.66 -14.69 20.35
C ASN A 257 1.12 -14.72 20.42
N LYS A 258 0.56 -15.05 21.60
CA LYS A 258 -0.89 -15.20 21.78
C LYS A 258 -1.69 -13.96 21.37
N ILE A 259 -1.21 -12.76 21.70
CA ILE A 259 -1.91 -11.50 21.41
C ILE A 259 -1.84 -11.20 19.91
N LEU A 260 -0.65 -11.30 19.31
CA LEU A 260 -0.48 -11.07 17.87
C LEU A 260 -1.25 -12.09 17.03
N ASN A 261 -1.24 -13.36 17.44
CA ASN A 261 -2.01 -14.40 16.77
C ASN A 261 -3.52 -14.15 16.87
N PHE A 262 -4.03 -13.75 18.04
CA PHE A 262 -5.43 -13.37 18.21
C PHE A 262 -5.81 -12.22 17.26
N LEU A 263 -4.98 -11.17 17.21
CA LEU A 263 -5.22 -10.04 16.30
C LEU A 263 -5.12 -10.43 14.81
N ASP A 264 -4.19 -11.31 14.44
CA ASP A 264 -4.05 -11.81 13.06
C ASP A 264 -5.27 -12.64 12.64
N GLN A 265 -5.80 -13.46 13.55
CA GLN A 265 -6.99 -14.30 13.34
C GLN A 265 -8.32 -13.53 13.42
N LEU A 266 -8.36 -12.38 14.10
CA LEU A 266 -9.60 -11.62 14.26
C LEU A 266 -10.28 -11.32 12.90
N GLY A 267 -11.50 -11.83 12.72
CA GLY A 267 -12.31 -11.64 11.52
C GLY A 267 -12.05 -12.63 10.37
N ARG A 268 -11.09 -13.55 10.50
CA ARG A 268 -10.89 -14.69 9.58
C ARG A 268 -11.75 -15.90 9.97
#